data_AF-A0A534RNE5-F1
#
_entry.id   AF-A0A534RNE5-F1
#
_cell.length_a   1.000
_cell.length_b   1.000
_cell.length_c   1.000
_cell.angle_alpha   90.00
_cell.angle_beta   90.00
_cell.angle_gamma   90.00
#
_symmetry.space_group_name_H-M   'P 1'
#
loop_
_entity.id
_entity.type
_entity.pdbx_description
1 polymer ?
#
loop_
_entity_poly.entity_id
_entity_poly.type
_entity_poly.pdbx_seq_one_letter_code
_entity_poly.pdbx_strand_id
1 'polypeptide(L)'
;MRKMWWIAILLLSGMVPSLRADEGPIDPASYGVYYDRPEPSFYTGFAPRTPDPRHLHLHIGRGNQLRVTALLADDVLTEYARDLWQRWRTYRALVDSGRLVLTQNNAFDEFEQRLREIDLERLVREEKTLAPATLRERNLRLLERLNPGRVFRIHMPLDAVVQHWSAHVRPEDHRPLDGARRLELVNLLLPTRLWVTELEPGVARDVDALVARVPATPGAKPTPDLRAAYLALLARASHGLYPVHDGEIAFDEFTAIYPVGTFNEYTAWNGKRIPYYPTPGRRTLTTHQRSRTVDHIPTDESYSYSPWLPYMHVGTNMHNSFHTLWWQMEPAHTGFLPAVWRDGNRDDRDGRPYRYLWLLSRGPMSHGCTHVNAGHIAELRQLLPAETERLYDVDVFYNQSQLYDVFDIDGDLTPEVMGVRYFIAYSLRDKTPDQLRAPLERRAYYAWLYAGDLDYDAADHGVFHDVRDGRFVGRNAVVGRPYERIALREAAYEPERVQFYRLIDIPFARELRKVSVEHPFPGLALAAGGAVPQ
;
A
#
# COMPACT_ATOMS: atom_id res chain seq x y z
N MET A 1 -23.84 21.13 -61.32
CA MET A 1 -24.41 20.84 -59.98
C MET A 1 -23.99 19.44 -59.54
N ARG A 2 -22.97 19.32 -58.67
CA ARG A 2 -22.78 18.25 -57.67
C ARG A 2 -21.48 18.55 -56.90
N LYS A 3 -21.57 18.41 -55.58
CA LYS A 3 -20.69 18.97 -54.55
C LYS A 3 -19.43 18.12 -54.31
N MET A 4 -18.39 18.83 -53.88
CA MET A 4 -17.17 18.38 -53.20
C MET A 4 -17.41 17.30 -52.14
N TRP A 5 -16.69 16.19 -52.22
CA TRP A 5 -16.38 15.26 -51.12
C TRP A 5 -15.04 14.60 -51.44
N TRP A 6 -13.99 14.84 -50.65
CA TRP A 6 -12.85 13.95 -50.39
C TRP A 6 -11.93 14.63 -49.35
N ILE A 7 -12.12 14.34 -48.06
CA ILE A 7 -11.09 14.53 -47.02
C ILE A 7 -11.12 13.33 -46.06
N ALA A 8 -9.95 12.71 -45.96
CA ALA A 8 -9.34 11.96 -44.85
C ALA A 8 -10.13 10.83 -44.15
N ILE A 9 -9.82 9.60 -44.56
CA ILE A 9 -9.82 8.42 -43.69
C ILE A 9 -8.37 8.21 -43.24
N LEU A 10 -8.09 8.50 -41.97
CA LEU A 10 -6.97 8.03 -41.14
C LEU A 10 -6.78 9.03 -40.00
N LEU A 11 -7.33 8.71 -38.82
CA LEU A 11 -6.94 9.19 -37.49
C LEU A 11 -8.07 8.80 -36.51
N LEU A 12 -8.12 7.54 -36.10
CA LEU A 12 -8.91 7.07 -34.95
C LEU A 12 -8.27 5.77 -34.41
N SER A 13 -6.98 5.87 -34.07
CA SER A 13 -6.34 5.03 -33.06
C SER A 13 -6.14 5.95 -31.86
N GLY A 14 -7.20 6.05 -31.05
CA GLY A 14 -7.24 6.88 -29.85
C GLY A 14 -6.15 6.46 -28.89
N MET A 15 -5.26 7.41 -28.62
CA MET A 15 -4.24 7.37 -27.60
C MET A 15 -4.89 7.01 -26.25
N VAL A 16 -4.57 5.82 -25.74
CA VAL A 16 -4.55 5.61 -24.29
C VAL A 16 -3.31 6.35 -23.80
N PRO A 17 -3.41 7.39 -22.97
CA PRO A 17 -2.23 7.91 -22.31
C PRO A 17 -1.82 6.83 -21.30
N SER A 18 -0.75 6.09 -21.62
CA SER A 18 0.00 5.39 -20.58
C SER A 18 0.30 6.42 -19.50
N LEU A 19 -0.21 6.21 -18.29
CA LEU A 19 0.10 6.98 -17.09
C LEU A 19 1.62 6.86 -16.82
N ARG A 20 2.42 7.65 -17.54
CA ARG A 20 3.84 7.85 -17.25
C ARG A 20 3.90 8.63 -15.95
N ALA A 21 4.05 7.90 -14.84
CA ALA A 21 4.59 8.48 -13.62
C ALA A 21 5.98 9.06 -13.95
N ASP A 22 6.18 10.34 -13.62
CA ASP A 22 7.36 11.15 -13.93
C ASP A 22 8.68 10.37 -13.95
N GLU A 23 9.34 10.30 -15.10
CA GLU A 23 10.74 9.86 -15.28
C GLU A 23 11.76 10.92 -14.80
N GLY A 24 11.32 11.87 -13.98
CA GLY A 24 12.22 12.88 -13.40
C GLY A 24 13.25 12.26 -12.45
N PRO A 25 14.43 12.91 -12.27
CA PRO A 25 15.38 12.52 -11.24
C PRO A 25 14.68 12.58 -9.87
N ILE A 26 14.78 11.50 -9.11
CA ILE A 26 14.21 11.45 -7.77
C ILE A 26 15.07 12.38 -6.91
N ASP A 27 14.46 13.40 -6.30
CA ASP A 27 15.14 14.18 -5.26
C ASP A 27 15.33 13.27 -4.05
N PRO A 28 16.56 12.78 -3.79
CA PRO A 28 16.78 11.87 -2.69
C PRO A 28 16.42 12.54 -1.36
N ALA A 29 16.51 13.87 -1.25
CA ALA A 29 16.19 14.58 -0.01
C ALA A 29 14.72 14.36 0.42
N SER A 30 13.83 13.90 -0.47
CA SER A 30 12.45 13.53 -0.14
C SER A 30 12.30 12.21 0.65
N TYR A 31 13.35 11.39 0.76
CA TYR A 31 13.30 10.01 1.29
C TYR A 31 13.22 9.85 2.81
N GLY A 32 13.25 10.95 3.57
CA GLY A 32 13.27 10.91 5.02
C GLY A 32 12.61 12.13 5.66
N VAL A 33 12.36 12.03 6.97
CA VAL A 33 11.79 13.09 7.80
C VAL A 33 12.88 13.68 8.67
N TYR A 34 13.10 14.98 8.52
CA TYR A 34 14.00 15.74 9.39
C TYR A 34 13.27 16.14 10.68
N TYR A 35 14.00 16.13 11.79
CA TYR A 35 13.47 16.44 13.12
C TYR A 35 14.58 16.90 14.08
N ASP A 36 14.21 17.57 15.15
CA ASP A 36 15.09 18.03 16.23
C ASP A 36 14.82 17.36 17.56
N ARG A 37 13.55 17.07 17.84
CA ARG A 37 13.11 16.54 19.12
C ARG A 37 12.21 15.34 18.90
N PRO A 38 12.34 14.29 19.73
CA PRO A 38 11.37 13.22 19.73
C PRO A 38 10.01 13.76 20.21
N GLU A 39 9.10 13.94 19.27
CA GLU A 39 7.74 14.42 19.50
C GLU A 39 6.76 13.57 18.68
N PRO A 40 5.52 13.39 19.17
CA PRO A 40 4.51 12.69 18.40
C PRO A 40 4.17 13.46 17.12
N SER A 41 3.60 12.75 16.14
CA SER A 41 3.17 13.32 14.88
C SER A 41 1.79 12.81 14.45
N PHE A 42 1.13 13.56 13.58
CA PHE A 42 -0.12 13.14 12.93
C PHE A 42 0.02 13.21 11.41
N TYR A 43 -0.76 12.36 10.73
CA TYR A 43 -0.72 12.25 9.28
C TYR A 43 -1.38 13.46 8.61
N THR A 44 -0.68 14.06 7.64
CA THR A 44 -1.14 15.22 6.86
C THR A 44 -1.24 14.92 5.36
N GLY A 45 -1.41 13.65 5.00
CA GLY A 45 -1.62 13.24 3.61
C GLY A 45 -3.07 12.95 3.26
N PHE A 46 -3.27 12.32 2.10
CA PHE A 46 -4.57 12.20 1.44
C PHE A 46 -4.99 10.74 1.20
N ALA A 47 -4.33 9.78 1.85
CA ALA A 47 -4.78 8.39 1.81
C ALA A 47 -6.20 8.27 2.40
N PRO A 48 -7.07 7.43 1.80
CA PRO A 48 -8.40 7.19 2.31
C PRO A 48 -8.34 6.38 3.62
N ARG A 49 -9.47 6.26 4.30
CA ARG A 49 -9.64 5.27 5.37
C ARG A 49 -10.42 4.08 4.79
N THR A 50 -10.09 2.88 5.25
CA THR A 50 -10.80 1.66 4.88
C THR A 50 -11.39 1.01 6.13
N PRO A 51 -12.70 1.21 6.40
CA PRO A 51 -13.34 0.67 7.59
C PRO A 51 -13.37 -0.86 7.60
N ASP A 52 -13.64 -1.51 6.47
CA ASP A 52 -13.70 -2.98 6.39
C ASP A 52 -12.31 -3.62 6.21
N PRO A 53 -11.83 -4.41 7.19
CA PRO A 53 -10.55 -5.13 7.08
C PRO A 53 -10.47 -6.03 5.85
N ARG A 54 -11.60 -6.55 5.36
CA ARG A 54 -11.64 -7.42 4.17
C ARG A 54 -11.27 -6.70 2.88
N HIS A 55 -11.32 -5.36 2.87
CA HIS A 55 -10.89 -4.54 1.74
C HIS A 55 -9.40 -4.24 1.79
N LEU A 56 -8.65 -4.70 2.81
CA LEU A 56 -7.24 -4.38 3.01
C LEU A 56 -6.35 -5.61 2.86
N HIS A 57 -5.31 -5.47 2.06
CA HIS A 57 -4.24 -6.46 1.94
C HIS A 57 -2.87 -5.81 2.13
N LEU A 58 -2.12 -6.32 3.10
CA LEU A 58 -0.74 -5.92 3.37
C LEU A 58 0.19 -7.04 2.93
N HIS A 59 0.99 -6.83 1.88
CA HIS A 59 1.84 -7.87 1.30
C HIS A 59 3.31 -7.48 1.30
N ILE A 60 4.18 -8.37 1.78
CA ILE A 60 5.62 -8.18 1.79
C ILE A 60 6.26 -9.27 0.96
N GLY A 61 7.12 -8.85 0.04
CA GLY A 61 7.79 -9.73 -0.91
C GLY A 61 9.21 -9.29 -1.21
N ARG A 62 9.91 -10.16 -1.96
CA ARG A 62 11.29 -9.94 -2.37
C ARG A 62 11.47 -8.55 -2.98
N GLY A 63 12.54 -7.89 -2.56
CA GLY A 63 12.78 -6.48 -2.85
C GLY A 63 12.57 -5.59 -1.63
N ASN A 64 12.11 -6.11 -0.49
CA ASN A 64 11.94 -5.36 0.76
C ASN A 64 10.99 -4.18 0.54
N GLN A 65 9.78 -4.49 0.10
CA GLN A 65 8.67 -3.54 0.04
C GLN A 65 7.44 -4.12 0.73
N LEU A 66 6.61 -3.22 1.27
CA LEU A 66 5.26 -3.49 1.72
C LEU A 66 4.30 -2.89 0.70
N ARG A 67 3.54 -3.73 -0.01
CA ARG A 67 2.39 -3.28 -0.80
C ARG A 67 1.16 -3.25 0.10
N VAL A 68 0.42 -2.15 0.04
CA VAL A 68 -0.87 -1.97 0.70
C VAL A 68 -1.89 -1.76 -0.38
N THR A 69 -2.86 -2.66 -0.50
CA THR A 69 -3.99 -2.51 -1.43
C THR A 69 -5.26 -2.35 -0.61
N ALA A 70 -6.02 -1.31 -0.92
CA ALA A 70 -7.30 -0.99 -0.32
C ALA A 70 -8.37 -0.96 -1.41
N LEU A 71 -9.32 -1.88 -1.36
CA LEU A 71 -10.51 -1.86 -2.21
C LEU A 71 -11.42 -0.68 -1.78
N LEU A 72 -11.72 0.20 -2.72
CA LEU A 72 -12.48 1.43 -2.48
C LEU A 72 -13.98 1.15 -2.62
N ALA A 73 -14.60 0.82 -1.49
CA ALA A 73 -16.05 0.66 -1.41
C ALA A 73 -16.79 1.99 -1.61
N ASP A 74 -18.08 1.87 -1.95
CA ASP A 74 -18.92 3.03 -2.27
C ASP A 74 -19.06 4.01 -1.10
N ASP A 75 -19.11 3.52 0.13
CA ASP A 75 -19.10 4.34 1.34
C ASP A 75 -17.78 5.13 1.46
N VAL A 76 -16.63 4.47 1.34
CA VAL A 76 -15.30 5.12 1.35
C VAL A 76 -15.24 6.25 0.33
N LEU A 77 -15.69 6.02 -0.90
CA LEU A 77 -15.68 7.03 -1.95
C LEU A 77 -16.70 8.15 -1.71
N THR A 78 -17.92 7.83 -1.30
CA THR A 78 -18.96 8.85 -1.06
C THR A 78 -18.66 9.73 0.15
N GLU A 79 -17.85 9.25 1.10
CA GLU A 79 -17.47 9.99 2.31
C GLU A 79 -16.12 10.70 2.19
N TYR A 80 -15.26 10.31 1.25
CA TYR A 80 -13.86 10.73 1.17
C TYR A 80 -13.61 12.23 1.37
N ALA A 81 -14.34 13.11 0.66
CA ALA A 81 -14.15 14.55 0.79
C ALA A 81 -14.59 15.08 2.17
N ARG A 82 -15.71 14.57 2.73
CA ARG A 82 -16.15 14.89 4.09
C ARG A 82 -15.17 14.39 5.14
N ASP A 83 -14.61 13.20 4.98
CA ASP A 83 -13.60 12.64 5.87
C ASP A 83 -12.33 13.49 5.90
N LEU A 84 -11.84 13.87 4.73
CA LEU A 84 -10.70 14.77 4.59
C LEU A 84 -10.95 16.12 5.27
N TRP A 85 -12.15 16.67 5.08
CA TRP A 85 -12.58 17.94 5.67
C TRP A 85 -12.72 17.85 7.19
N GLN A 86 -13.32 16.78 7.70
CA GLN A 86 -13.51 16.54 9.14
C GLN A 86 -12.18 16.40 9.87
N ARG A 87 -11.20 15.72 9.25
CA ARG A 87 -9.83 15.62 9.76
C ARG A 87 -9.16 16.99 9.83
N TRP A 88 -9.23 17.78 8.75
CA TRP A 88 -8.71 19.14 8.75
C TRP A 88 -9.36 20.02 9.82
N ARG A 89 -10.70 20.05 9.91
CA ARG A 89 -11.43 20.85 10.91
C ARG A 89 -11.03 20.49 12.34
N THR A 90 -10.83 19.20 12.59
CA THR A 90 -10.40 18.70 13.89
C THR A 90 -9.00 19.18 14.21
N TYR A 91 -8.04 19.02 13.30
CA TYR A 91 -6.66 19.50 13.50
C TYR A 91 -6.63 21.00 13.73
N ARG A 92 -7.30 21.77 12.87
CA ARG A 92 -7.40 23.24 12.97
C ARG A 92 -8.03 23.67 14.30
N ALA A 93 -9.14 23.10 14.72
CA ALA A 93 -9.77 23.46 15.99
C ALA A 93 -8.93 23.08 17.23
N LEU A 94 -8.20 21.97 17.18
CA LEU A 94 -7.25 21.60 18.24
C LEU A 94 -6.07 22.57 18.30
N VAL A 95 -5.58 23.04 17.15
CA VAL A 95 -4.53 24.07 17.06
C VAL A 95 -5.04 25.42 17.58
N ASP A 96 -6.18 25.89 17.11
CA ASP A 96 -6.74 27.20 17.46
C ASP A 96 -7.12 27.29 18.95
N SER A 97 -7.54 26.17 19.55
CA SER A 97 -7.80 26.08 21.00
C SER A 97 -6.54 25.90 21.85
N GLY A 98 -5.36 25.76 21.24
CA GLY A 98 -4.10 25.51 21.95
C GLY A 98 -3.96 24.11 22.53
N ARG A 99 -4.91 23.20 22.27
CA ARG A 99 -4.86 21.79 22.70
C ARG A 99 -3.79 21.00 21.93
N LEU A 100 -3.42 21.46 20.74
CA LEU A 100 -2.38 20.90 19.90
C LEU A 100 -1.44 22.02 19.46
N VAL A 101 -0.16 21.97 19.85
CA VAL A 101 0.83 22.98 19.49
C VAL A 101 1.76 22.41 18.44
N LEU A 102 1.69 22.91 17.20
CA LEU A 102 2.53 22.48 16.08
C LEU A 102 4.00 22.84 16.34
N THR A 103 4.90 21.95 15.93
CA THR A 103 6.35 22.08 16.16
C THR A 103 7.13 21.55 14.96
N GLN A 104 8.43 21.87 14.92
CA GLN A 104 9.46 21.32 14.03
C GLN A 104 9.24 21.57 12.54
N ASN A 105 8.18 21.06 11.91
CA ASN A 105 7.94 21.19 10.48
C ASN A 105 6.65 21.95 10.14
N ASN A 106 6.41 22.13 8.83
CA ASN A 106 5.29 22.90 8.27
C ASN A 106 4.32 22.03 7.44
N ALA A 107 4.32 20.71 7.66
CA ALA A 107 3.53 19.76 6.87
C ALA A 107 2.01 19.97 7.01
N PHE A 108 1.54 20.54 8.13
CA PHE A 108 0.13 20.92 8.27
C PHE A 108 -0.20 22.18 7.46
N ASP A 109 0.70 23.15 7.37
CA ASP A 109 0.50 24.35 6.56
C ASP A 109 0.43 23.99 5.06
N GLU A 110 1.29 23.08 4.60
CA GLU A 110 1.26 22.52 3.24
C GLU A 110 -0.04 21.75 2.96
N PHE A 111 -0.49 20.93 3.92
CA PHE A 111 -1.76 20.21 3.83
C PHE A 111 -2.92 21.19 3.66
N GLU A 112 -2.99 22.23 4.49
CA GLU A 112 -4.03 23.25 4.38
C GLU A 112 -4.00 24.02 3.06
N GLN A 113 -2.81 24.42 2.62
CA GLN A 113 -2.66 25.08 1.33
C GLN A 113 -3.24 24.20 0.23
N ARG A 114 -2.91 22.90 0.24
CA ARG A 114 -3.43 21.96 -0.74
C ARG A 114 -4.95 21.82 -0.67
N LEU A 115 -5.54 21.81 0.53
CA LEU A 115 -6.99 21.77 0.70
C LEU A 115 -7.70 23.03 0.18
N ARG A 116 -7.06 24.20 0.31
CA ARG A 116 -7.57 25.46 -0.25
C ARG A 116 -7.46 25.48 -1.77
N GLU A 117 -6.35 25.00 -2.35
CA GLU A 117 -6.14 24.91 -3.81
C GLU A 117 -7.18 24.02 -4.52
N ILE A 118 -7.70 23.00 -3.84
CA ILE A 118 -8.76 22.14 -4.36
C ILE A 118 -10.17 22.63 -4.02
N ASP A 119 -10.29 23.68 -3.22
CA ASP A 119 -11.55 24.21 -2.68
C ASP A 119 -12.41 23.11 -2.01
N LEU A 120 -11.78 22.36 -1.09
CA LEU A 120 -12.41 21.20 -0.45
C LEU A 120 -13.74 21.55 0.24
N GLU A 121 -13.81 22.73 0.87
CA GLU A 121 -15.01 23.16 1.56
C GLU A 121 -16.21 23.28 0.62
N ARG A 122 -16.02 23.88 -0.57
CA ARG A 122 -17.06 23.95 -1.59
C ARG A 122 -17.46 22.54 -2.04
N LEU A 123 -16.49 21.65 -2.29
CA LEU A 123 -16.78 20.27 -2.68
C LEU A 123 -17.66 19.57 -1.65
N VAL A 124 -17.38 19.73 -0.36
CA VAL A 124 -18.20 19.16 0.73
C VAL A 124 -19.60 19.78 0.79
N ARG A 125 -19.73 21.10 0.62
CA ARG A 125 -21.04 21.77 0.60
C ARG A 125 -21.93 21.29 -0.55
N GLU A 126 -21.34 21.04 -1.71
CA GLU A 126 -22.06 20.61 -2.92
C GLU A 126 -22.56 19.16 -2.85
N GLU A 127 -22.06 18.32 -1.94
CA GLU A 127 -22.40 16.88 -1.90
C GLU A 127 -23.89 16.59 -1.82
N LYS A 128 -24.62 17.37 -1.01
CA LYS A 128 -26.07 17.19 -0.81
C LYS A 128 -26.88 17.43 -2.09
N THR A 129 -26.28 18.06 -3.10
CA THR A 129 -26.92 18.39 -4.38
C THR A 129 -26.63 17.36 -5.46
N LEU A 130 -25.70 16.44 -5.24
CA LEU A 130 -25.26 15.46 -6.21
C LEU A 130 -26.00 14.12 -6.03
N ALA A 131 -26.30 13.47 -7.15
CA ALA A 131 -26.74 12.08 -7.13
C ALA A 131 -25.60 11.16 -6.63
N PRO A 132 -25.89 10.03 -5.96
CA PRO A 132 -24.86 9.16 -5.36
C PRO A 132 -23.75 8.74 -6.32
N ALA A 133 -24.09 8.31 -7.54
CA ALA A 133 -23.10 7.91 -8.55
C ALA A 133 -22.18 9.08 -8.98
N THR A 134 -22.76 10.27 -9.14
CA THR A 134 -22.00 11.49 -9.47
C THR A 134 -21.08 11.92 -8.33
N LEU A 135 -21.55 11.79 -7.08
CA LEU A 135 -20.74 12.06 -5.89
C LEU A 135 -19.56 11.10 -5.79
N ARG A 136 -19.81 9.79 -5.95
CA ARG A 136 -18.79 8.74 -5.98
C ARG A 136 -17.69 9.05 -7.00
N GLU A 137 -18.08 9.28 -8.26
CA GLU A 137 -17.13 9.56 -9.34
C GLU A 137 -16.34 10.87 -9.10
N ARG A 138 -16.99 11.92 -8.59
CA ARG A 138 -16.32 13.17 -8.24
C ARG A 138 -15.26 12.95 -7.15
N ASN A 139 -15.60 12.18 -6.11
CA ASN A 139 -14.68 11.91 -5.01
C ASN A 139 -13.55 10.96 -5.41
N LEU A 140 -13.80 10.00 -6.30
CA LEU A 140 -12.75 9.18 -6.91
C LEU A 140 -11.73 10.05 -7.66
N ARG A 141 -12.19 10.98 -8.49
CA ARG A 141 -11.30 11.96 -9.18
C ARG A 141 -10.54 12.84 -8.21
N LEU A 142 -11.16 13.23 -7.10
CA LEU A 142 -10.48 13.99 -6.04
C LEU A 142 -9.37 13.15 -5.39
N LEU A 143 -9.65 11.89 -5.09
CA LEU A 143 -8.68 10.95 -4.53
C LEU A 143 -7.49 10.73 -5.48
N GLU A 144 -7.76 10.53 -6.78
CA GLU A 144 -6.76 10.42 -7.85
C GLU A 144 -5.87 11.67 -7.93
N ARG A 145 -6.47 12.87 -7.91
CA ARG A 145 -5.74 14.15 -7.97
C ARG A 145 -4.82 14.35 -6.76
N LEU A 146 -5.21 13.86 -5.59
CA LEU A 146 -4.46 14.02 -4.35
C LEU A 146 -3.43 12.92 -4.11
N ASN A 147 -3.56 11.78 -4.78
CA ASN A 147 -2.68 10.61 -4.68
C ASN A 147 -2.32 10.08 -6.08
N PRO A 148 -1.56 10.86 -6.87
CA PRO A 148 -1.25 10.52 -8.25
C PRO A 148 -0.55 9.16 -8.35
N GLY A 149 -0.98 8.32 -9.30
CA GLY A 149 -0.38 6.99 -9.55
C GLY A 149 -0.66 5.93 -8.49
N ARG A 150 -1.60 6.18 -7.56
CA ARG A 150 -1.96 5.27 -6.47
C ARG A 150 -3.41 4.81 -6.48
N VAL A 151 -4.23 5.35 -7.38
CA VAL A 151 -5.63 4.96 -7.56
C VAL A 151 -5.75 4.28 -8.91
N PHE A 152 -6.36 3.10 -8.92
CA PHE A 152 -6.51 2.24 -10.09
C PHE A 152 -7.98 1.93 -10.28
N ARG A 153 -8.50 2.27 -11.46
CA ARG A 153 -9.85 1.91 -11.89
C ARG A 153 -9.78 0.60 -12.63
N ILE A 154 -10.20 -0.47 -11.98
CA ILE A 154 -10.06 -1.82 -12.50
C ILE A 154 -11.28 -2.16 -13.34
N HIS A 155 -11.04 -2.55 -14.58
CA HIS A 155 -12.06 -2.98 -15.54
C HIS A 155 -11.61 -4.26 -16.21
N MET A 156 -12.19 -5.39 -15.78
CA MET A 156 -11.80 -6.70 -16.30
C MET A 156 -12.97 -7.32 -17.05
N PRO A 157 -12.91 -7.46 -18.39
CA PRO A 157 -13.95 -8.12 -19.15
C PRO A 157 -14.17 -9.54 -18.64
N LEU A 158 -15.39 -9.87 -18.22
CA LEU A 158 -15.69 -11.15 -17.57
C LEU A 158 -15.24 -12.34 -18.43
N ASP A 159 -15.45 -12.25 -19.74
CA ASP A 159 -15.01 -13.27 -20.69
C ASP A 159 -13.51 -13.51 -20.66
N ALA A 160 -12.71 -12.43 -20.59
CA ALA A 160 -11.27 -12.51 -20.53
C ALA A 160 -10.81 -13.16 -19.23
N VAL A 161 -11.41 -12.78 -18.09
CA VAL A 161 -11.07 -13.37 -16.78
C VAL A 161 -11.45 -14.84 -16.71
N VAL A 162 -12.66 -15.21 -17.14
CA VAL A 162 -13.11 -16.62 -17.16
C VAL A 162 -12.25 -17.46 -18.10
N GLN A 163 -11.88 -16.92 -19.26
CA GLN A 163 -10.99 -17.60 -20.21
C GLN A 163 -9.58 -17.76 -19.62
N HIS A 164 -9.04 -16.72 -18.97
CA HIS A 164 -7.75 -16.76 -18.30
C HIS A 164 -7.75 -17.83 -17.20
N TRP A 165 -8.77 -17.86 -16.35
CA TRP A 165 -8.91 -18.89 -15.31
C TRP A 165 -9.02 -20.30 -15.91
N SER A 166 -9.87 -20.47 -16.93
CA SER A 166 -10.09 -21.77 -17.58
C SER A 166 -8.80 -22.31 -18.23
N ALA A 167 -7.93 -21.43 -18.73
CA ALA A 167 -6.63 -21.82 -19.27
C ALA A 167 -5.67 -22.40 -18.22
N HIS A 168 -5.93 -22.17 -16.92
CA HIS A 168 -5.17 -22.77 -15.83
C HIS A 168 -5.73 -24.12 -15.39
N VAL A 169 -6.90 -24.54 -15.87
CA VAL A 169 -7.45 -25.88 -15.62
C VAL A 169 -6.75 -26.88 -16.54
N ARG A 170 -6.14 -27.89 -15.95
CA ARG A 170 -5.33 -28.90 -16.64
C ARG A 170 -6.19 -30.13 -16.94
N PRO A 171 -5.86 -30.94 -17.96
CA PRO A 171 -6.61 -32.15 -18.25
C PRO A 171 -6.76 -33.11 -17.04
N GLU A 172 -5.74 -33.18 -16.17
CA GLU A 172 -5.78 -33.97 -14.94
C GLU A 172 -6.76 -33.44 -13.88
N ASP A 173 -7.12 -32.15 -13.92
CA ASP A 173 -8.03 -31.53 -12.95
C ASP A 173 -9.48 -32.01 -13.11
N HIS A 174 -9.82 -32.68 -14.23
CA HIS A 174 -11.13 -33.34 -14.40
C HIS A 174 -11.27 -34.63 -13.56
N ARG A 175 -10.24 -35.00 -12.80
CA ARG A 175 -10.27 -36.06 -11.78
C ARG A 175 -10.44 -35.43 -10.39
N PRO A 176 -10.66 -36.22 -9.32
CA PRO A 176 -10.76 -35.66 -7.98
C PRO A 176 -9.55 -34.81 -7.62
N LEU A 177 -9.79 -33.52 -7.38
CA LEU A 177 -8.76 -32.57 -6.97
C LEU A 177 -8.34 -32.82 -5.52
N ASP A 178 -7.10 -32.48 -5.17
CA ASP A 178 -6.70 -32.34 -3.78
C ASP A 178 -7.05 -30.95 -3.24
N GLY A 179 -6.94 -30.75 -1.93
CA GLY A 179 -7.27 -29.46 -1.30
C GLY A 179 -6.38 -28.30 -1.75
N ALA A 180 -5.10 -28.58 -2.02
CA ALA A 180 -4.13 -27.55 -2.41
C ALA A 180 -4.41 -27.03 -3.82
N ARG A 181 -4.77 -27.92 -4.75
CA ARG A 181 -5.15 -27.57 -6.12
C ARG A 181 -6.47 -26.82 -6.18
N ARG A 182 -7.46 -27.21 -5.38
CA ARG A 182 -8.71 -26.45 -5.25
C ARG A 182 -8.46 -25.02 -4.75
N LEU A 183 -7.63 -24.87 -3.71
CA LEU A 183 -7.28 -23.56 -3.18
C LEU A 183 -6.54 -22.69 -4.22
N GLU A 184 -5.62 -23.28 -4.97
CA GLU A 184 -4.94 -22.60 -6.08
C GLU A 184 -5.95 -22.09 -7.12
N LEU A 185 -6.89 -22.94 -7.56
CA LEU A 185 -7.92 -22.56 -8.53
C LEU A 185 -8.87 -21.47 -8.00
N VAL A 186 -9.17 -21.45 -6.70
CA VAL A 186 -9.96 -20.36 -6.09
C VAL A 186 -9.22 -19.03 -6.17
N ASN A 187 -7.95 -19.00 -5.79
CA ASN A 187 -7.16 -17.76 -5.85
C ASN A 187 -6.91 -17.28 -7.29
N LEU A 188 -7.01 -18.18 -8.28
CA LEU A 188 -6.94 -17.82 -9.70
C LEU A 188 -8.23 -17.21 -10.25
N LEU A 189 -9.37 -17.22 -9.53
CA LEU A 189 -10.61 -16.57 -9.98
C LEU A 189 -10.47 -15.05 -10.10
N LEU A 190 -9.55 -14.46 -9.34
CA LEU A 190 -9.12 -13.10 -9.54
C LEU A 190 -7.66 -13.05 -9.09
N PRO A 191 -6.73 -13.42 -9.99
CA PRO A 191 -5.34 -13.61 -9.64
C PRO A 191 -4.81 -12.33 -8.98
N THR A 192 -3.92 -12.51 -8.01
CA THR A 192 -3.27 -11.45 -7.22
C THR A 192 -4.19 -10.60 -6.34
N ARG A 193 -5.52 -10.79 -6.40
CA ARG A 193 -6.52 -10.06 -5.59
C ARG A 193 -7.24 -10.96 -4.59
N LEU A 194 -7.41 -12.24 -4.90
CA LEU A 194 -7.89 -13.23 -3.93
C LEU A 194 -6.73 -13.88 -3.18
N TRP A 195 -6.80 -13.79 -1.85
CA TRP A 195 -5.81 -14.35 -0.93
C TRP A 195 -6.45 -15.33 0.06
N VAL A 196 -7.27 -16.24 -0.47
CA VAL A 196 -7.90 -17.31 0.31
C VAL A 196 -6.80 -18.27 0.76
N THR A 197 -6.70 -18.51 2.06
CA THR A 197 -5.68 -19.42 2.62
C THR A 197 -6.24 -20.78 3.02
N GLU A 198 -7.56 -20.88 3.19
CA GLU A 198 -8.29 -22.08 3.58
C GLU A 198 -9.66 -22.08 2.88
N LEU A 199 -10.13 -23.24 2.44
CA LEU A 199 -11.42 -23.37 1.76
C LEU A 199 -12.55 -23.48 2.77
N GLU A 200 -13.53 -22.58 2.67
CA GLU A 200 -14.75 -22.68 3.45
C GLU A 200 -15.58 -23.93 3.10
N PRO A 201 -16.39 -24.44 4.04
CA PRO A 201 -17.29 -25.57 3.78
C PRO A 201 -18.18 -25.33 2.55
N GLY A 202 -18.10 -26.24 1.57
CA GLY A 202 -18.88 -26.17 0.33
C GLY A 202 -18.14 -25.55 -0.86
N VAL A 203 -17.19 -24.63 -0.64
CA VAL A 203 -16.40 -24.02 -1.73
C VAL A 203 -15.65 -25.08 -2.53
N ALA A 204 -15.13 -26.12 -1.86
CA ALA A 204 -14.45 -27.23 -2.54
C ALA A 204 -15.33 -27.94 -3.58
N ARG A 205 -16.64 -28.14 -3.29
CA ARG A 205 -17.58 -28.75 -4.24
C ARG A 205 -17.89 -27.82 -5.40
N ASP A 206 -17.99 -26.52 -5.12
CA ASP A 206 -18.27 -25.51 -6.15
C ASP A 206 -17.09 -25.40 -7.13
N VAL A 207 -15.85 -25.50 -6.66
CA VAL A 207 -14.65 -25.57 -7.51
C VAL A 207 -14.68 -26.81 -8.42
N ASP A 208 -14.93 -27.99 -7.85
CA ASP A 208 -15.00 -29.24 -8.62
C ASP A 208 -16.09 -29.16 -9.71
N ALA A 209 -17.25 -28.59 -9.35
CA ALA A 209 -18.35 -28.37 -10.26
C ALA A 209 -18.01 -27.35 -11.37
N LEU A 210 -17.25 -26.31 -11.06
CA LEU A 210 -16.80 -25.33 -12.04
C LEU A 210 -15.79 -25.93 -13.02
N VAL A 211 -14.82 -26.69 -12.52
CA VAL A 211 -13.81 -27.40 -13.34
C VAL A 211 -14.47 -28.38 -14.32
N ALA A 212 -15.50 -29.10 -13.88
CA ALA A 212 -16.25 -30.02 -14.75
C ALA A 212 -16.95 -29.33 -15.94
N ARG A 213 -17.16 -28.01 -15.88
CA ARG A 213 -17.78 -27.21 -16.96
C ARG A 213 -16.77 -26.64 -17.94
N VAL A 214 -15.48 -26.69 -17.62
CA VAL A 214 -14.43 -26.20 -18.52
C VAL A 214 -14.36 -27.12 -19.75
N PRO A 215 -14.48 -26.58 -20.97
CA PRO A 215 -14.35 -27.38 -22.18
C PRO A 215 -12.97 -28.03 -22.27
N ALA A 216 -12.92 -29.28 -22.73
CA ALA A 216 -11.64 -29.98 -22.96
C ALA A 216 -10.77 -29.32 -24.06
N THR A 217 -11.37 -28.48 -24.90
CA THR A 217 -10.66 -27.71 -25.94
C THR A 217 -10.10 -26.41 -25.34
N PRO A 218 -8.78 -26.22 -25.29
CA PRO A 218 -8.17 -24.99 -24.80
C PRO A 218 -8.61 -23.76 -25.62
N GLY A 219 -8.89 -22.65 -24.95
CA GLY A 219 -9.24 -21.38 -25.62
C GLY A 219 -10.66 -21.30 -26.17
N ALA A 220 -11.52 -22.27 -25.88
CA ALA A 220 -12.95 -22.16 -26.18
C ALA A 220 -13.56 -20.96 -25.44
N LYS A 221 -14.47 -20.24 -26.11
CA LYS A 221 -15.18 -19.12 -25.49
C LYS A 221 -15.99 -19.61 -24.28
N PRO A 222 -16.02 -18.85 -23.17
CA PRO A 222 -16.83 -19.20 -22.01
C PRO A 222 -18.31 -19.37 -22.37
N THR A 223 -18.90 -20.49 -21.97
CA THR A 223 -20.34 -20.71 -22.13
C THR A 223 -21.12 -19.88 -21.07
N PRO A 224 -22.40 -19.55 -21.31
CA PRO A 224 -23.23 -18.88 -20.30
C PRO A 224 -23.29 -19.62 -18.96
N ASP A 225 -23.35 -20.96 -18.98
CA ASP A 225 -23.35 -21.80 -17.78
C ASP A 225 -22.02 -21.71 -17.02
N LEU A 226 -20.89 -21.77 -17.72
CA LEU A 226 -19.55 -21.60 -17.12
C LEU A 226 -19.41 -20.22 -16.47
N ARG A 227 -19.85 -19.15 -17.15
CA ARG A 227 -19.84 -17.78 -16.60
C ARG A 227 -20.68 -17.67 -15.32
N ALA A 228 -21.90 -18.20 -15.32
CA ALA A 228 -22.77 -18.14 -14.17
C ALA A 228 -22.19 -18.89 -12.96
N ALA A 229 -21.65 -20.09 -13.18
CA ALA A 229 -20.98 -20.86 -12.14
C ALA A 229 -19.71 -20.17 -11.61
N TYR A 230 -18.94 -19.55 -12.50
CA TYR A 230 -17.76 -18.77 -12.16
C TYR A 230 -18.10 -17.59 -11.25
N LEU A 231 -19.09 -16.78 -11.64
CA LEU A 231 -19.53 -15.62 -10.86
C LEU A 231 -20.06 -16.01 -9.49
N ALA A 232 -20.83 -17.11 -9.41
CA ALA A 232 -21.33 -17.62 -8.14
C ALA A 232 -20.19 -18.02 -7.19
N LEU A 233 -19.17 -18.70 -7.72
CA LEU A 233 -17.99 -19.08 -6.95
C LEU A 233 -17.15 -17.85 -6.54
N LEU A 234 -16.92 -16.91 -7.46
CA LEU A 234 -16.19 -15.67 -7.18
C LEU A 234 -16.88 -14.89 -6.07
N ALA A 235 -18.18 -14.62 -6.20
CA ALA A 235 -18.94 -13.87 -5.20
C ALA A 235 -18.91 -14.55 -3.82
N ARG A 236 -18.93 -15.88 -3.79
CA ARG A 236 -18.82 -16.64 -2.53
C ARG A 236 -17.42 -16.54 -1.93
N ALA A 237 -16.39 -16.85 -2.71
CA ALA A 237 -15.00 -16.88 -2.25
C ALA A 237 -14.47 -15.49 -1.88
N SER A 238 -14.99 -14.46 -2.54
CA SER A 238 -14.64 -13.07 -2.28
C SER A 238 -15.61 -12.37 -1.33
N HIS A 239 -16.61 -13.05 -0.75
CA HIS A 239 -17.67 -12.42 0.05
C HIS A 239 -18.34 -11.19 -0.60
N GLY A 240 -18.50 -11.21 -1.94
CA GLY A 240 -19.12 -10.13 -2.70
C GLY A 240 -18.25 -8.89 -2.93
N LEU A 241 -16.96 -8.94 -2.61
CA LEU A 241 -16.04 -7.80 -2.75
C LEU A 241 -15.87 -7.28 -4.18
N TYR A 242 -15.95 -8.15 -5.19
CA TYR A 242 -15.70 -7.76 -6.58
C TYR A 242 -17.01 -7.78 -7.37
N PRO A 243 -17.70 -6.63 -7.51
CA PRO A 243 -18.98 -6.57 -8.20
C PRO A 243 -18.79 -6.71 -9.71
N VAL A 244 -19.87 -7.14 -10.37
CA VAL A 244 -19.92 -7.29 -11.83
C VAL A 244 -21.01 -6.40 -12.39
N HIS A 245 -20.63 -5.54 -13.33
CA HIS A 245 -21.49 -4.58 -13.98
C HIS A 245 -21.26 -4.63 -15.49
N ASP A 246 -22.33 -4.71 -16.27
CA ASP A 246 -22.29 -4.67 -17.74
C ASP A 246 -21.29 -5.65 -18.40
N GLY A 247 -21.11 -6.82 -17.79
CA GLY A 247 -20.21 -7.87 -18.29
C GLY A 247 -18.73 -7.68 -17.91
N GLU A 248 -18.43 -6.77 -16.99
CA GLU A 248 -17.09 -6.53 -16.46
C GLU A 248 -17.07 -6.70 -14.94
N ILE A 249 -15.97 -7.24 -14.42
CA ILE A 249 -15.64 -7.11 -13.01
C ILE A 249 -15.02 -5.72 -12.86
N ALA A 250 -15.72 -4.80 -12.19
CA ALA A 250 -15.36 -3.38 -12.17
C ALA A 250 -15.34 -2.84 -10.74
N PHE A 251 -14.20 -2.28 -10.31
CA PHE A 251 -14.00 -1.76 -8.97
C PHE A 251 -12.81 -0.81 -8.94
N ASP A 252 -12.66 -0.04 -7.86
CA ASP A 252 -11.57 0.91 -7.70
C ASP A 252 -10.66 0.49 -6.54
N GLU A 253 -9.35 0.64 -6.70
CA GLU A 253 -8.35 0.32 -5.68
C GLU A 253 -7.48 1.53 -5.37
N PHE A 254 -7.11 1.70 -4.11
CA PHE A 254 -5.97 2.50 -3.71
C PHE A 254 -4.81 1.56 -3.37
N THR A 255 -3.68 1.70 -4.08
CA THR A 255 -2.48 0.89 -3.85
C THR A 255 -1.27 1.77 -3.51
N ALA A 256 -0.56 1.39 -2.44
CA ALA A 256 0.66 1.99 -1.96
C ALA A 256 1.79 0.96 -1.96
N ILE A 257 3.03 1.39 -2.22
CA ILE A 257 4.21 0.55 -2.07
C ILE A 257 5.24 1.29 -1.22
N TYR A 258 5.48 0.83 0.00
CA TYR A 258 6.43 1.41 0.93
C TYR A 258 7.74 0.63 0.91
N PRO A 259 8.92 1.28 0.91
CA PRO A 259 10.17 0.58 1.20
C PRO A 259 10.13 0.04 2.63
N VAL A 260 10.75 -1.12 2.87
CA VAL A 260 10.88 -1.68 4.22
C VAL A 260 12.31 -2.08 4.57
N GLY A 261 12.61 -1.93 5.85
CA GLY A 261 13.76 -2.54 6.51
C GLY A 261 13.41 -3.92 7.04
N THR A 262 14.38 -4.83 7.02
CA THR A 262 14.17 -6.25 7.37
C THR A 262 15.15 -6.70 8.45
N PHE A 263 15.07 -7.99 8.84
CA PHE A 263 16.03 -8.58 9.77
C PHE A 263 17.46 -8.36 9.28
N ASN A 264 18.37 -8.05 10.20
CA ASN A 264 19.77 -7.74 9.95
C ASN A 264 20.60 -8.99 9.62
N GLU A 265 20.07 -9.85 8.75
CA GLU A 265 20.73 -11.04 8.26
C GLU A 265 20.45 -11.23 6.76
N TYR A 266 21.20 -12.15 6.18
CA TYR A 266 21.05 -12.60 4.80
C TYR A 266 20.74 -14.08 4.81
N THR A 267 19.96 -14.52 3.84
CA THR A 267 19.80 -15.94 3.50
C THR A 267 20.43 -16.25 2.15
N ALA A 268 20.61 -17.54 1.86
CA ALA A 268 21.12 -18.02 0.59
C ALA A 268 19.99 -18.60 -0.26
N TRP A 269 19.92 -18.20 -1.52
CA TRP A 269 18.99 -18.74 -2.51
C TRP A 269 19.70 -18.85 -3.85
N ASN A 270 19.68 -20.04 -4.49
CA ASN A 270 20.38 -20.31 -5.75
C ASN A 270 21.85 -19.85 -5.76
N GLY A 271 22.57 -20.05 -4.65
CA GLY A 271 23.96 -19.63 -4.48
C GLY A 271 24.17 -18.11 -4.29
N LYS A 272 23.10 -17.31 -4.31
CA LYS A 272 23.11 -15.87 -4.12
C LYS A 272 22.72 -15.49 -2.70
N ARG A 273 23.24 -14.38 -2.19
CA ARG A 273 22.89 -13.83 -0.88
C ARG A 273 21.81 -12.77 -1.05
N ILE A 274 20.70 -12.92 -0.32
CA ILE A 274 19.57 -11.98 -0.34
C ILE A 274 19.16 -11.58 1.09
N PRO A 275 18.54 -10.41 1.28
CA PRO A 275 17.98 -10.00 2.58
C PRO A 275 17.01 -11.05 3.14
N TYR A 276 17.06 -11.28 4.46
CA TYR A 276 16.21 -12.28 5.11
C TYR A 276 14.91 -11.70 5.67
N TYR A 277 13.84 -12.50 5.53
CA TYR A 277 12.48 -12.27 5.97
C TYR A 277 12.17 -13.22 7.12
N PRO A 278 12.11 -12.72 8.36
CA PRO A 278 11.80 -13.57 9.49
C PRO A 278 10.33 -14.01 9.40
N THR A 279 10.08 -15.29 9.68
CA THR A 279 8.74 -15.83 9.96
C THR A 279 7.68 -15.64 8.85
N PRO A 280 7.95 -16.07 7.62
CA PRO A 280 7.02 -15.91 6.50
C PRO A 280 5.65 -16.58 6.75
N GLY A 281 4.59 -16.04 6.15
CA GLY A 281 3.22 -16.54 6.24
C GLY A 281 2.15 -15.47 6.39
N ARG A 282 0.89 -15.90 6.50
CA ARG A 282 -0.26 -15.06 6.83
C ARG A 282 -0.30 -14.80 8.34
N ARG A 283 -0.45 -13.55 8.74
CA ARG A 283 -0.57 -13.08 10.13
C ARG A 283 -1.70 -12.09 10.21
N THR A 284 -2.31 -11.94 11.38
CA THR A 284 -3.18 -10.81 11.66
C THR A 284 -2.47 -9.81 12.55
N LEU A 285 -2.89 -8.55 12.52
CA LEU A 285 -2.39 -7.61 13.52
C LEU A 285 -2.77 -8.08 14.94
N THR A 286 -1.92 -7.80 15.91
CA THR A 286 -2.05 -8.31 17.28
C THR A 286 -1.69 -7.26 18.33
N THR A 287 -1.88 -7.60 19.59
CA THR A 287 -1.60 -6.68 20.69
C THR A 287 -0.11 -6.51 20.94
N HIS A 288 0.28 -5.30 21.32
CA HIS A 288 1.59 -5.07 21.94
C HIS A 288 1.64 -5.59 23.37
N GLN A 289 2.75 -6.22 23.74
CA GLN A 289 2.89 -6.99 24.97
C GLN A 289 2.74 -6.11 26.22
N ARG A 290 3.20 -4.86 26.15
CA ARG A 290 3.14 -3.92 27.28
C ARG A 290 1.84 -3.15 27.32
N SER A 291 1.44 -2.56 26.19
CA SER A 291 0.25 -1.68 26.13
C SER A 291 -1.05 -2.43 25.90
N ARG A 292 -1.00 -3.73 25.61
CA ARG A 292 -2.17 -4.59 25.36
C ARG A 292 -3.14 -4.04 24.31
N THR A 293 -2.59 -3.34 23.32
CA THR A 293 -3.34 -2.77 22.19
C THR A 293 -2.52 -2.94 20.91
N VAL A 294 -3.22 -3.09 19.79
CA VAL A 294 -2.67 -3.20 18.43
C VAL A 294 -2.18 -1.86 17.88
N ASP A 295 -2.78 -0.74 18.28
CA ASP A 295 -2.29 0.59 17.94
C ASP A 295 -1.33 1.09 19.04
N HIS A 296 -0.17 0.44 19.13
CA HIS A 296 0.82 0.78 20.14
C HIS A 296 1.51 2.10 19.79
N ILE A 297 1.69 2.95 20.80
CA ILE A 297 2.53 4.14 20.71
C ILE A 297 3.51 4.01 21.88
N PRO A 298 4.82 3.98 21.64
CA PRO A 298 5.81 3.84 22.69
C PRO A 298 5.86 5.11 23.54
N THR A 299 6.11 4.95 24.84
CA THR A 299 6.47 6.07 25.75
C THR A 299 7.98 6.33 25.75
N ASP A 300 8.75 5.50 25.04
CA ASP A 300 10.19 5.62 24.91
C ASP A 300 10.52 6.70 23.88
N GLU A 301 11.24 7.73 24.32
CA GLU A 301 11.62 8.88 23.51
C GLU A 301 12.46 8.49 22.29
N SER A 302 13.20 7.37 22.32
CA SER A 302 14.02 6.94 21.18
C SER A 302 13.20 6.64 19.91
N TYR A 303 11.92 6.33 20.04
CA TYR A 303 11.01 6.07 18.91
C TYR A 303 10.15 7.28 18.55
N SER A 304 10.34 8.43 19.22
CA SER A 304 9.55 9.65 19.00
C SER A 304 8.05 9.43 18.96
N TYR A 305 7.55 8.56 19.82
CA TYR A 305 6.12 8.25 19.90
C TYR A 305 5.52 7.80 18.56
N SER A 306 6.37 7.31 17.65
CA SER A 306 5.91 6.76 16.39
C SER A 306 5.23 5.42 16.63
N PRO A 307 4.09 5.20 15.99
CA PRO A 307 3.23 4.06 16.28
C PRO A 307 3.85 2.74 15.82
N TRP A 308 3.50 1.65 16.49
CA TRP A 308 3.85 0.29 16.10
C TRP A 308 2.56 -0.48 15.81
N LEU A 309 2.53 -1.22 14.71
CA LEU A 309 1.45 -2.14 14.34
C LEU A 309 1.98 -3.58 14.44
N PRO A 310 1.73 -4.27 15.56
CA PRO A 310 2.19 -5.63 15.76
C PRO A 310 1.46 -6.62 14.89
N TYR A 311 2.16 -7.66 14.42
CA TYR A 311 1.52 -8.79 13.76
C TYR A 311 2.07 -10.16 14.21
N MET A 312 3.15 -10.19 15.00
CA MET A 312 3.68 -11.42 15.57
C MET A 312 4.61 -11.19 16.77
N HIS A 313 4.63 -12.16 17.68
CA HIS A 313 5.65 -12.30 18.73
C HIS A 313 6.65 -13.39 18.38
N VAL A 314 7.92 -13.17 18.74
CA VAL A 314 8.97 -14.19 18.75
C VAL A 314 9.31 -14.44 20.21
N GLY A 315 8.86 -15.57 20.74
CA GLY A 315 8.90 -15.84 22.18
C GLY A 315 8.12 -14.79 22.98
N THR A 316 8.74 -14.25 24.03
CA THR A 316 8.14 -13.23 24.90
C THR A 316 8.34 -11.81 24.38
N ASN A 317 8.90 -11.60 23.18
CA ASN A 317 9.23 -10.29 22.64
C ASN A 317 8.55 -10.02 21.29
N MET A 318 8.29 -8.75 21.00
CA MET A 318 7.80 -8.33 19.69
C MET A 318 8.96 -8.07 18.76
N HIS A 319 9.12 -8.95 17.78
CA HIS A 319 10.19 -8.86 16.79
C HIS A 319 9.66 -8.74 15.38
N ASN A 320 8.36 -8.78 15.11
CA ASN A 320 7.83 -8.75 13.73
C ASN A 320 6.60 -7.83 13.71
N SER A 321 6.86 -6.53 13.86
CA SER A 321 5.84 -5.47 13.76
C SER A 321 6.24 -4.48 12.68
N PHE A 322 5.27 -3.69 12.21
CA PHE A 322 5.56 -2.46 11.50
C PHE A 322 5.88 -1.38 12.52
N HIS A 323 7.06 -0.79 12.44
CA HIS A 323 7.40 0.38 13.24
C HIS A 323 8.50 1.22 12.59
N THR A 324 8.74 2.40 13.15
CA THR A 324 9.80 3.31 12.70
C THR A 324 11.16 2.96 13.31
N LEU A 325 12.18 3.62 12.78
CA LEU A 325 13.54 3.57 13.30
C LEU A 325 13.64 4.23 14.66
N TRP A 326 14.62 3.79 15.45
CA TRP A 326 14.86 4.29 16.81
C TRP A 326 16.25 4.91 16.99
N TRP A 327 17.13 4.78 16.00
CA TRP A 327 18.43 5.43 16.03
C TRP A 327 18.35 6.86 15.51
N GLN A 328 19.18 7.71 16.10
CA GLN A 328 19.33 9.09 15.70
C GLN A 328 20.44 9.18 14.64
N MET A 329 20.07 9.58 13.43
CA MET A 329 21.03 9.91 12.38
C MET A 329 21.26 11.41 12.41
N GLU A 330 22.48 11.85 12.69
CA GLU A 330 22.90 13.25 12.54
C GLU A 330 23.45 13.44 11.12
N PRO A 331 22.74 14.14 10.20
CA PRO A 331 23.14 14.20 8.80
C PRO A 331 24.55 14.75 8.63
N ALA A 332 24.90 15.81 9.36
CA ALA A 332 26.23 16.44 9.34
C ALA A 332 27.39 15.47 9.61
N HIS A 333 27.15 14.42 10.42
CA HIS A 333 28.16 13.43 10.80
C HIS A 333 28.03 12.09 10.04
N THR A 334 27.03 11.94 9.17
CA THR A 334 26.79 10.70 8.44
C THR A 334 27.48 10.74 7.08
N GLY A 335 28.72 10.26 7.03
CA GLY A 335 29.63 10.46 5.89
C GLY A 335 29.17 9.89 4.54
N PHE A 336 28.25 8.92 4.53
CA PHE A 336 27.72 8.35 3.28
C PHE A 336 26.55 9.15 2.70
N LEU A 337 25.99 10.12 3.44
CA LEU A 337 24.92 10.96 2.92
C LEU A 337 25.47 11.97 1.89
N PRO A 338 24.73 12.23 0.80
CA PRO A 338 25.04 13.31 -0.13
C PRO A 338 25.17 14.66 0.60
N ALA A 339 26.07 15.54 0.12
CA ALA A 339 26.29 16.86 0.73
C ALA A 339 24.99 17.65 0.93
N VAL A 340 24.11 17.65 -0.09
CA VAL A 340 22.79 18.30 -0.05
C VAL A 340 21.89 17.88 1.12
N TRP A 341 22.11 16.71 1.72
CA TRP A 341 21.38 16.26 2.92
C TRP A 341 22.10 16.65 4.22
N ARG A 342 23.43 16.71 4.17
CA ARG A 342 24.27 17.07 5.32
C ARG A 342 24.23 18.57 5.60
N ASP A 343 24.07 19.37 4.55
CA ASP A 343 24.11 20.84 4.61
C ASP A 343 22.87 21.44 5.27
N GLY A 344 21.82 20.66 5.53
CA GLY A 344 20.71 21.07 6.39
C GLY A 344 19.91 22.28 5.88
N ASN A 345 19.88 22.53 4.56
CA ASN A 345 19.08 23.60 3.91
C ASN A 345 17.55 23.42 4.04
N ARG A 346 17.11 22.65 5.02
CA ARG A 346 15.72 22.52 5.44
C ARG A 346 15.63 23.08 6.83
N ASP A 347 15.01 24.24 6.92
CA ASP A 347 14.77 24.87 8.19
C ASP A 347 13.55 24.23 8.86
N ASP A 348 13.65 24.11 10.17
CA ASP A 348 12.53 23.90 11.05
C ASP A 348 11.56 25.09 10.98
N ARG A 349 10.44 24.98 11.69
CA ARG A 349 9.42 26.02 11.81
C ARG A 349 9.97 27.33 12.37
N ASP A 350 11.09 27.30 13.09
CA ASP A 350 11.75 28.45 13.73
C ASP A 350 12.94 28.99 12.91
N GLY A 351 13.16 28.49 11.68
CA GLY A 351 14.23 28.96 10.80
C GLY A 351 15.61 28.38 11.11
N ARG A 352 15.68 27.24 11.80
CA ARG A 352 16.93 26.57 12.20
C ARG A 352 17.11 25.26 11.43
N PRO A 353 18.34 24.90 11.02
CA PRO A 353 18.59 23.61 10.41
C PRO A 353 18.24 22.46 11.36
N TYR A 354 17.54 21.45 10.84
CA TYR A 354 17.24 20.25 11.62
C TYR A 354 18.52 19.50 12.04
N ARG A 355 18.55 19.00 13.26
CA ARG A 355 19.66 18.22 13.79
C ARG A 355 19.67 16.76 13.34
N TYR A 356 18.50 16.14 13.23
CA TYR A 356 18.38 14.70 12.99
C TYR A 356 17.54 14.39 11.74
N LEU A 357 17.72 13.18 11.25
CA LEU A 357 17.00 12.62 10.11
C LEU A 357 16.53 11.20 10.42
N TRP A 358 15.24 10.92 10.20
CA TRP A 358 14.79 9.55 10.02
C TRP A 358 14.88 9.17 8.56
N LEU A 359 15.71 8.16 8.30
CA LEU A 359 15.94 7.64 6.97
C LEU A 359 15.98 6.12 7.02
N LEU A 360 15.01 5.47 6.38
CA LEU A 360 15.02 4.02 6.23
C LEU A 360 16.22 3.51 5.42
N SER A 361 16.76 2.37 5.83
CA SER A 361 17.63 1.56 4.98
C SER A 361 16.78 0.42 4.45
N ARG A 362 16.51 0.36 3.16
CA ARG A 362 15.74 -0.75 2.61
C ARG A 362 16.59 -2.03 2.65
N GLY A 363 16.13 -3.05 3.39
CA GLY A 363 16.87 -4.30 3.67
C GLY A 363 17.43 -4.45 5.09
N PRO A 364 18.50 -5.25 5.29
CA PRO A 364 18.88 -5.74 6.61
C PRO A 364 19.28 -4.64 7.59
N MET A 365 18.46 -4.39 8.61
CA MET A 365 18.67 -3.30 9.59
C MET A 365 18.04 -3.51 10.98
N SER A 366 17.28 -4.59 11.18
CA SER A 366 16.51 -4.81 12.42
C SER A 366 16.89 -6.11 13.14
N HIS A 367 16.55 -6.22 14.42
CA HIS A 367 16.62 -7.48 15.19
C HIS A 367 15.31 -8.31 15.06
N GLY A 368 14.51 -8.01 14.04
CA GLY A 368 13.43 -8.86 13.56
C GLY A 368 12.38 -8.05 12.81
N CYS A 369 12.19 -6.79 13.21
CA CYS A 369 10.99 -6.07 12.84
C CYS A 369 11.03 -5.59 11.39
N THR A 370 9.85 -5.33 10.86
CA THR A 370 9.71 -4.67 9.56
C THR A 370 9.69 -3.17 9.78
N HIS A 371 10.80 -2.50 9.47
CA HIS A 371 10.86 -1.06 9.62
C HIS A 371 10.22 -0.37 8.43
N VAL A 372 9.45 0.67 8.70
CA VAL A 372 8.84 1.56 7.71
C VAL A 372 9.21 2.99 8.07
N ASN A 373 9.18 3.87 7.08
CA ASN A 373 9.40 5.30 7.27
C ASN A 373 8.28 5.93 8.13
N ALA A 374 8.58 7.03 8.84
CA ALA A 374 7.69 7.61 9.84
C ALA A 374 6.41 8.17 9.23
N GLY A 375 6.50 8.81 8.06
CA GLY A 375 5.32 9.24 7.31
C GLY A 375 4.49 8.08 6.79
N HIS A 376 5.16 7.02 6.33
CA HIS A 376 4.48 5.85 5.75
C HIS A 376 3.78 5.00 6.79
N ILE A 377 4.27 4.92 8.03
CA ILE A 377 3.52 4.26 9.11
C ILE A 377 2.30 5.08 9.54
N ALA A 378 2.40 6.41 9.51
CA ALA A 378 1.26 7.28 9.80
C ALA A 378 0.19 7.16 8.69
N GLU A 379 0.61 7.07 7.44
CA GLU A 379 -0.27 6.78 6.30
C GLU A 379 -0.89 5.38 6.37
N LEU A 380 -0.10 4.35 6.70
CA LEU A 380 -0.62 3.00 6.93
C LEU A 380 -1.70 3.02 8.00
N ARG A 381 -1.49 3.71 9.12
CA ARG A 381 -2.52 3.86 10.16
C ARG A 381 -3.77 4.61 9.69
N GLN A 382 -3.64 5.55 8.77
CA GLN A 382 -4.79 6.24 8.17
C GLN A 382 -5.64 5.28 7.32
N LEU A 383 -4.99 4.42 6.53
CA LEU A 383 -5.67 3.42 5.69
C LEU A 383 -6.46 2.40 6.50
N LEU A 384 -5.96 2.04 7.69
CA LEU A 384 -6.61 1.06 8.55
C LEU A 384 -7.94 1.55 9.18
N PRO A 385 -8.83 0.62 9.61
CA PRO A 385 -10.11 0.94 10.27
C PRO A 385 -9.94 1.83 11.50
N ALA A 386 -10.84 2.80 11.73
CA ALA A 386 -10.73 3.70 12.88
C ALA A 386 -10.90 2.95 14.22
N GLU A 387 -11.78 1.97 14.26
CA GLU A 387 -12.04 1.15 15.45
C GLU A 387 -10.88 0.20 15.72
N THR A 388 -10.46 0.13 16.98
CA THR A 388 -9.26 -0.64 17.37
C THR A 388 -9.52 -2.14 17.25
N GLU A 389 -10.75 -2.56 17.51
CA GLU A 389 -11.22 -3.93 17.51
C GLU A 389 -11.16 -4.54 16.11
N ARG A 390 -11.40 -3.73 15.07
CA ARG A 390 -11.35 -4.17 13.67
C ARG A 390 -9.93 -4.33 13.15
N LEU A 391 -8.94 -3.73 13.81
CA LEU A 391 -7.54 -3.88 13.42
C LEU A 391 -7.04 -5.33 13.54
N TYR A 392 -7.61 -6.12 14.46
CA TYR A 392 -7.22 -7.53 14.65
C TYR A 392 -7.62 -8.44 13.49
N ASP A 393 -8.51 -7.98 12.61
CA ASP A 393 -8.97 -8.72 11.43
C ASP A 393 -8.18 -8.35 10.17
N VAL A 394 -7.22 -7.41 10.28
CA VAL A 394 -6.37 -7.02 9.15
C VAL A 394 -5.26 -8.05 8.97
N ASP A 395 -5.22 -8.66 7.78
CA ASP A 395 -4.21 -9.64 7.40
C ASP A 395 -2.94 -9.00 6.82
N VAL A 396 -1.81 -9.59 7.20
CA VAL A 396 -0.46 -9.33 6.70
C VAL A 396 0.08 -10.62 6.09
N PHE A 397 0.44 -10.54 4.83
CA PHE A 397 0.98 -11.62 4.03
C PHE A 397 2.49 -11.41 3.88
N TYR A 398 3.29 -12.32 4.42
CA TYR A 398 4.75 -12.23 4.39
C TYR A 398 5.31 -13.37 3.55
N ASN A 399 5.84 -13.07 2.37
CA ASN A 399 6.48 -14.09 1.54
C ASN A 399 7.76 -14.62 2.17
N GLN A 400 8.18 -15.80 1.71
CA GLN A 400 9.56 -16.25 1.93
C GLN A 400 10.52 -15.30 1.20
N SER A 401 11.74 -15.12 1.71
CA SER A 401 12.70 -14.10 1.22
C SER A 401 12.97 -14.16 -0.29
N GLN A 402 12.94 -15.36 -0.87
CA GLN A 402 13.21 -15.59 -2.27
C GLN A 402 12.00 -15.35 -3.19
N LEU A 403 10.79 -15.23 -2.63
CA LEU A 403 9.54 -15.13 -3.39
C LEU A 403 9.12 -13.67 -3.58
N TYR A 404 8.76 -13.32 -4.80
CA TYR A 404 8.41 -11.96 -5.20
C TYR A 404 6.95 -11.64 -4.89
N ASP A 405 6.65 -10.36 -4.62
CA ASP A 405 5.28 -9.85 -4.71
C ASP A 405 4.99 -9.59 -6.18
N VAL A 406 4.24 -10.50 -6.79
CA VAL A 406 3.77 -10.42 -8.17
C VAL A 406 2.30 -10.01 -8.13
N PHE A 407 1.98 -8.91 -8.80
CA PHE A 407 0.66 -8.29 -8.73
C PHE A 407 0.28 -7.68 -10.07
N ASP A 408 -0.98 -7.84 -10.49
CA ASP A 408 -1.55 -7.15 -11.65
C ASP A 408 -2.09 -5.80 -11.18
N ILE A 409 -1.30 -4.73 -11.35
CA ILE A 409 -1.56 -3.43 -10.70
C ILE A 409 -2.82 -2.71 -11.23
N ASP A 410 -3.16 -2.88 -12.50
CA ASP A 410 -4.25 -2.15 -13.17
C ASP A 410 -5.37 -3.06 -13.71
N GLY A 411 -5.26 -4.37 -13.51
CA GLY A 411 -6.31 -5.35 -13.81
C GLY A 411 -6.32 -5.79 -15.27
N ASP A 412 -5.22 -5.64 -15.99
CA ASP A 412 -5.11 -6.00 -17.41
C ASP A 412 -4.75 -7.49 -17.63
N LEU A 413 -4.67 -8.28 -16.56
CA LEU A 413 -4.23 -9.68 -16.52
C LEU A 413 -2.74 -9.90 -16.86
N THR A 414 -1.93 -8.84 -16.82
CA THR A 414 -0.48 -8.84 -17.03
C THR A 414 0.24 -8.51 -15.72
N PRO A 415 0.51 -9.52 -14.87
CA PRO A 415 1.12 -9.24 -13.57
C PRO A 415 2.57 -8.78 -13.72
N GLU A 416 3.01 -7.93 -12.78
CA GLU A 416 4.38 -7.45 -12.68
C GLU A 416 4.99 -7.74 -11.31
N VAL A 417 6.32 -7.73 -11.21
CA VAL A 417 7.01 -7.70 -9.92
C VAL A 417 6.91 -6.28 -9.36
N MET A 418 6.40 -6.16 -8.15
CA MET A 418 6.24 -4.87 -7.50
C MET A 418 7.58 -4.32 -6.99
N GLY A 419 7.78 -3.01 -7.17
CA GLY A 419 8.94 -2.29 -6.67
C GLY A 419 8.63 -0.83 -6.35
N VAL A 420 9.56 -0.17 -5.67
CA VAL A 420 9.49 1.26 -5.33
C VAL A 420 10.81 1.93 -5.64
N ARG A 421 10.74 3.16 -6.15
CA ARG A 421 11.85 4.05 -6.49
C ARG A 421 12.49 4.65 -5.23
N TYR A 422 13.00 3.78 -4.37
CA TYR A 422 13.72 4.09 -3.14
C TYR A 422 15.04 3.32 -3.12
N PHE A 423 16.16 4.04 -3.23
CA PHE A 423 17.48 3.47 -3.54
C PHE A 423 18.50 3.64 -2.41
N ILE A 424 18.04 3.64 -1.16
CA ILE A 424 18.90 3.77 0.02
C ILE A 424 18.95 2.45 0.78
N ALA A 425 20.17 1.96 1.00
CA ALA A 425 20.46 0.85 1.89
C ALA A 425 21.82 1.09 2.55
N TYR A 426 21.86 1.04 3.88
CA TYR A 426 23.07 1.20 4.68
C TYR A 426 23.15 0.12 5.78
N SER A 427 24.34 -0.14 6.29
CA SER A 427 24.56 -1.03 7.44
C SER A 427 24.51 -0.25 8.75
N LEU A 428 24.31 -0.98 9.85
CA LEU A 428 24.47 -0.46 11.20
C LEU A 428 25.76 -1.01 11.80
N ARG A 429 26.50 -0.16 12.53
CA ARG A 429 27.61 -0.54 13.40
C ARG A 429 27.32 0.04 14.78
N ASP A 430 27.33 -0.81 15.81
CA ASP A 430 26.96 -0.42 17.18
C ASP A 430 25.62 0.32 17.29
N LYS A 431 24.67 -0.09 16.44
CA LYS A 431 23.32 0.47 16.30
C LYS A 431 23.26 1.91 15.74
N THR A 432 24.33 2.35 15.07
CA THR A 432 24.41 3.64 14.35
C THR A 432 24.58 3.39 12.85
N PRO A 433 24.00 4.25 11.97
CA PRO A 433 24.27 4.20 10.53
C PRO A 433 25.77 4.25 10.22
N ASP A 434 26.25 3.35 9.38
CA ASP A 434 27.71 3.15 9.15
C ASP A 434 28.11 3.45 7.70
N GLN A 435 27.72 2.58 6.76
CA GLN A 435 28.11 2.70 5.35
C GLN A 435 27.01 2.20 4.42
N LEU A 436 26.97 2.73 3.20
CA LEU A 436 26.06 2.25 2.16
C LEU A 436 26.37 0.80 1.80
N ARG A 437 25.32 0.01 1.62
CA ARG A 437 25.40 -1.37 1.10
C ARG A 437 25.50 -1.40 -0.42
N ALA A 438 25.00 -0.36 -1.08
CA ALA A 438 25.06 -0.15 -2.51
C ALA A 438 25.11 1.36 -2.83
N PRO A 439 25.72 1.76 -3.96
CA PRO A 439 25.63 3.13 -4.45
C PRO A 439 24.17 3.60 -4.59
N LEU A 440 23.96 4.92 -4.44
CA LEU A 440 22.65 5.57 -4.58
C LEU A 440 22.23 5.73 -6.05
N GLU A 441 22.35 4.65 -6.83
CA GLU A 441 21.99 4.60 -8.24
C GLU A 441 21.12 3.37 -8.53
N ARG A 442 20.04 3.55 -9.29
CA ARG A 442 19.00 2.52 -9.56
C ARG A 442 19.58 1.15 -9.91
N ARG A 443 20.50 1.08 -10.88
CA ARG A 443 21.08 -0.18 -11.37
C ARG A 443 21.98 -0.86 -10.33
N ALA A 444 22.90 -0.12 -9.71
CA ALA A 444 23.80 -0.66 -8.70
C ALA A 444 23.03 -1.10 -7.44
N TYR A 445 22.02 -0.31 -7.05
CA TYR A 445 21.13 -0.61 -5.94
C TYR A 445 20.34 -1.90 -6.18
N TYR A 446 19.69 -2.06 -7.34
CA TYR A 446 18.93 -3.27 -7.65
C TYR A 446 19.80 -4.50 -7.90
N ALA A 447 21.01 -4.33 -8.44
CA ALA A 447 21.98 -5.42 -8.52
C ALA A 447 22.29 -5.98 -7.12
N TRP A 448 22.43 -5.13 -6.11
CA TRP A 448 22.58 -5.57 -4.72
C TRP A 448 21.28 -6.19 -4.16
N LEU A 449 20.15 -5.48 -4.27
CA LEU A 449 18.89 -5.85 -3.63
C LEU A 449 18.35 -7.20 -4.15
N TYR A 450 18.42 -7.41 -5.47
CA TYR A 450 17.95 -8.62 -6.13
C TYR A 450 19.08 -9.60 -6.44
N ALA A 451 20.30 -9.39 -5.93
CA ALA A 451 21.47 -10.22 -6.19
C ALA A 451 21.73 -10.48 -7.70
N GLY A 452 21.51 -9.44 -8.51
CA GLY A 452 21.68 -9.48 -9.96
C GLY A 452 20.65 -10.33 -10.71
N ASP A 453 19.46 -10.59 -10.14
CA ASP A 453 18.35 -11.26 -10.85
C ASP A 453 17.58 -10.31 -11.79
N LEU A 454 17.80 -8.99 -11.68
CA LEU A 454 17.13 -7.99 -12.50
C LEU A 454 17.99 -7.63 -13.71
N ASP A 455 17.47 -7.91 -14.90
CA ASP A 455 17.99 -7.43 -16.18
C ASP A 455 17.26 -6.16 -16.63
N TYR A 456 17.77 -5.54 -17.70
CA TYR A 456 17.19 -4.33 -18.28
C TYR A 456 16.99 -4.51 -19.79
N ASP A 457 15.82 -4.13 -20.29
CA ASP A 457 15.56 -4.13 -21.72
C ASP A 457 16.18 -2.90 -22.43
N ALA A 458 15.96 -2.79 -23.74
CA ALA A 458 16.50 -1.69 -24.55
C ALA A 458 15.94 -0.30 -24.17
N ALA A 459 14.81 -0.25 -23.46
CA ALA A 459 14.18 0.96 -22.95
C ALA A 459 14.50 1.22 -21.46
N ASP A 460 15.47 0.48 -20.89
CA ASP A 460 15.86 0.58 -19.47
C ASP A 460 14.74 0.17 -18.50
N HIS A 461 13.76 -0.63 -18.96
CA HIS A 461 12.78 -1.25 -18.08
C HIS A 461 13.37 -2.49 -17.42
N GLY A 462 13.12 -2.64 -16.12
CA GLY A 462 13.55 -3.81 -15.36
C GLY A 462 12.75 -5.05 -15.76
N VAL A 463 13.44 -6.16 -16.01
CA VAL A 463 12.84 -7.45 -16.34
C VAL A 463 13.52 -8.54 -15.53
N PHE A 464 12.72 -9.38 -14.88
CA PHE A 464 13.22 -10.56 -14.19
C PHE A 464 13.07 -11.82 -15.05
N HIS A 465 13.99 -12.74 -14.83
CA HIS A 465 13.97 -14.09 -15.39
C HIS A 465 13.86 -15.11 -14.25
N ASP A 466 12.99 -16.10 -14.41
CA ASP A 466 12.71 -17.13 -13.39
C ASP A 466 12.26 -16.55 -12.03
N VAL A 467 11.07 -15.95 -12.04
CA VAL A 467 10.40 -15.45 -10.83
C VAL A 467 9.45 -16.50 -10.29
N ARG A 468 9.41 -16.58 -8.95
CA ARG A 468 8.38 -17.32 -8.22
C ARG A 468 7.64 -16.35 -7.31
N ASP A 469 6.31 -16.36 -7.38
CA ASP A 469 5.49 -15.65 -6.40
C ASP A 469 5.33 -16.48 -5.10
N GLY A 470 4.74 -15.86 -4.09
CA GLY A 470 4.29 -16.54 -2.88
C GLY A 470 2.81 -16.85 -2.92
N ARG A 471 2.45 -18.01 -2.36
CA ARG A 471 1.06 -18.36 -2.02
C ARG A 471 0.94 -18.74 -0.55
N PHE A 472 -0.27 -18.71 -0.02
CA PHE A 472 -0.51 -18.93 1.40
C PHE A 472 -1.48 -20.09 1.63
N VAL A 473 -1.07 -21.03 2.48
CA VAL A 473 -1.90 -22.19 2.88
C VAL A 473 -1.98 -22.21 4.40
N GLY A 474 -3.18 -21.99 4.92
CA GLY A 474 -3.40 -21.62 6.32
C GLY A 474 -2.52 -20.43 6.70
N ARG A 475 -1.64 -20.62 7.69
CA ARG A 475 -0.69 -19.59 8.17
C ARG A 475 0.66 -19.59 7.46
N ASN A 476 0.92 -20.52 6.55
CA ASN A 476 2.25 -20.72 5.96
C ASN A 476 2.36 -20.06 4.59
N ALA A 477 3.49 -19.40 4.33
CA ALA A 477 3.88 -19.02 2.98
C ALA A 477 4.59 -20.18 2.31
N VAL A 478 4.20 -20.49 1.08
CA VAL A 478 4.78 -21.55 0.26
C VAL A 478 5.04 -21.03 -1.15
N VAL A 479 5.87 -21.74 -1.91
CA VAL A 479 6.17 -21.39 -3.30
C VAL A 479 4.90 -21.46 -4.15
N GLY A 480 4.64 -20.41 -4.94
CA GLY A 480 3.56 -20.36 -5.90
C GLY A 480 4.03 -20.50 -7.35
N ARG A 481 3.47 -19.68 -8.23
CA ARG A 481 3.57 -19.77 -9.68
C ARG A 481 4.95 -19.34 -10.21
N PRO A 482 5.50 -20.07 -11.21
CA PRO A 482 6.62 -19.59 -12.02
C PRO A 482 6.23 -18.53 -13.05
N TYR A 483 7.13 -17.60 -13.27
CA TYR A 483 7.11 -16.63 -14.35
C TYR A 483 8.48 -16.63 -15.03
N GLU A 484 8.52 -16.93 -16.33
CA GLU A 484 9.78 -17.02 -17.09
C GLU A 484 10.37 -15.64 -17.40
N ARG A 485 9.49 -14.67 -17.67
CA ARG A 485 9.83 -13.28 -17.95
C ARG A 485 8.72 -12.39 -17.41
N ILE A 486 9.07 -11.45 -16.54
CA ILE A 486 8.09 -10.55 -15.91
C ILE A 486 8.72 -9.17 -15.71
N ALA A 487 7.95 -8.12 -15.99
CA ALA A 487 8.41 -6.75 -15.83
C ALA A 487 8.48 -6.35 -14.35
N LEU A 488 9.35 -5.39 -14.03
CA LEU A 488 9.36 -4.68 -12.76
C LEU A 488 8.46 -3.43 -12.88
N ARG A 489 7.44 -3.33 -12.04
CA ARG A 489 6.65 -2.10 -11.86
C ARG A 489 7.26 -1.28 -10.73
N GLU A 490 7.84 -0.14 -11.06
CA GLU A 490 8.44 0.77 -10.07
C GLU A 490 7.48 1.90 -9.70
N ALA A 491 6.87 1.82 -8.52
CA ALA A 491 6.11 2.94 -7.96
C ALA A 491 7.05 4.11 -7.60
N ALA A 492 6.59 5.33 -7.84
CA ALA A 492 7.26 6.52 -7.32
C ALA A 492 7.28 6.48 -5.79
N TYR A 493 8.35 7.00 -5.19
CA TYR A 493 8.40 7.17 -3.75
C TYR A 493 7.56 8.39 -3.37
N GLU A 494 6.61 8.21 -2.44
CA GLU A 494 5.76 9.28 -1.94
C GLU A 494 6.40 10.01 -0.77
N PRO A 495 6.39 11.36 -0.75
CA PRO A 495 6.86 12.15 0.37
C PRO A 495 6.17 11.77 1.69
N GLU A 496 6.93 11.83 2.77
CA GLU A 496 6.45 11.51 4.12
C GLU A 496 5.63 12.66 4.71
N ARG A 497 4.30 12.51 4.74
CA ARG A 497 3.36 13.56 5.18
C ARG A 497 2.98 13.43 6.64
N VAL A 498 3.80 13.99 7.52
CA VAL A 498 3.55 14.03 8.97
C VAL A 498 3.84 15.41 9.54
N GLN A 499 3.02 15.86 10.48
CA GLN A 499 3.24 17.08 11.25
C GLN A 499 3.56 16.74 12.70
N PHE A 500 4.66 17.29 13.21
CA PHE A 500 5.01 17.16 14.62
C PHE A 500 4.22 18.15 15.48
N TYR A 501 3.99 17.75 16.73
CA TYR A 501 3.38 18.61 17.72
C TYR A 501 3.95 18.34 19.11
N ARG A 502 3.89 19.36 19.97
CA ARG A 502 4.35 19.27 21.35
C ARG A 502 3.65 18.11 22.06
N LEU A 503 4.44 17.30 22.75
CA LEU A 503 3.98 16.10 23.44
C LEU A 503 2.72 16.38 24.29
N ILE A 504 1.70 15.56 24.02
CA ILE A 504 0.50 15.36 24.84
C ILE A 504 0.40 13.86 25.15
N ASP A 505 -0.58 13.46 25.96
CA ASP A 505 -0.70 12.06 26.37
C ASP A 505 -0.97 11.10 25.18
N ILE A 506 -0.56 9.84 25.35
CA ILE A 506 -0.74 8.79 24.33
C ILE A 506 -2.21 8.54 23.98
N PRO A 507 -3.17 8.53 24.93
CA PRO A 507 -4.59 8.43 24.60
C PRO A 507 -5.03 9.45 23.55
N PHE A 508 -4.63 10.72 23.68
CA PHE A 508 -4.93 11.73 22.67
C PHE A 508 -4.36 11.36 21.30
N ALA A 509 -3.09 10.95 21.23
CA ALA A 509 -2.45 10.58 19.96
C ALA A 509 -3.16 9.40 19.26
N ARG A 510 -3.70 8.45 20.03
CA ARG A 510 -4.52 7.35 19.50
C ARG A 510 -5.87 7.84 18.99
N GLU A 511 -6.57 8.69 19.75
CA GLU A 511 -7.85 9.26 19.32
C GLU A 511 -7.70 10.14 18.07
N LEU A 512 -6.59 10.88 17.95
CA LEU A 512 -6.32 11.76 16.81
C LEU A 512 -6.22 10.98 15.50
N ARG A 513 -5.74 9.72 15.56
CA ARG A 513 -5.68 8.81 14.42
C ARG A 513 -7.04 8.31 13.97
N LYS A 514 -8.05 8.27 14.86
CA LYS A 514 -9.38 7.71 14.56
C LYS A 514 -10.27 8.68 13.79
N VAL A 515 -9.92 9.97 13.78
CA VAL A 515 -10.76 11.04 13.23
C VAL A 515 -11.26 10.69 11.83
N SER A 516 -12.59 10.69 11.71
CA SER A 516 -13.38 10.58 10.48
C SER A 516 -14.76 11.20 10.72
N VAL A 517 -15.62 11.23 9.71
CA VAL A 517 -17.03 11.64 9.84
C VAL A 517 -17.76 10.81 10.90
N GLU A 518 -17.55 9.50 10.90
CA GLU A 518 -18.20 8.57 11.83
C GLU A 518 -17.51 8.52 13.22
N HIS A 519 -16.26 8.98 13.31
CA HIS A 519 -15.47 9.01 14.54
C HIS A 519 -14.96 10.42 14.85
N PRO A 520 -15.83 11.34 15.33
CA PRO A 520 -15.39 12.68 15.72
C PRO A 520 -14.46 12.61 16.94
N PHE A 521 -13.54 13.58 17.03
CA PHE A 521 -12.60 13.64 18.14
C PHE A 521 -13.32 13.90 19.48
N PRO A 522 -13.08 13.11 20.54
CA PRO A 522 -13.76 13.26 21.82
C PRO A 522 -13.57 14.65 22.45
N GLY A 523 -14.66 15.22 22.96
CA GLY A 523 -14.65 16.52 23.63
C GLY A 523 -14.36 17.70 22.69
N LEU A 524 -14.57 17.54 21.39
CA LEU A 524 -14.52 18.62 20.41
C LEU A 524 -15.89 18.75 19.72
N ALA A 525 -16.67 19.75 20.13
CA ALA A 525 -17.93 20.07 19.46
C ALA A 525 -17.63 20.89 18.20
N LEU A 526 -17.43 20.21 17.08
CA LEU A 526 -17.40 20.86 15.77
C LEU A 526 -18.85 21.11 15.34
N ALA A 527 -19.20 22.37 15.03
CA ALA A 527 -20.53 22.68 14.50
C ALA A 527 -20.83 21.75 13.31
N ALA A 528 -21.94 21.01 13.38
CA ALA A 528 -22.43 20.20 12.28
C ALA A 528 -22.57 21.13 11.06
N GLY A 529 -22.00 20.74 9.92
CA GLY A 529 -21.89 21.61 8.74
C GLY A 529 -23.20 22.35 8.42
N GLY A 530 -23.22 23.65 8.72
CA GLY A 530 -24.36 24.55 8.55
C GLY A 530 -24.14 25.87 9.29
N ALA A 531 -23.96 26.95 8.51
CA ALA A 531 -23.78 28.36 8.91
C ALA A 531 -22.39 28.76 9.45
N VAL A 532 -21.62 29.44 8.60
CA VAL A 532 -20.58 30.40 9.00
C VAL A 532 -21.31 31.74 9.23
N PRO A 533 -21.08 32.46 10.34
CA PRO A 533 -21.63 33.81 10.52
C PRO A 533 -21.01 34.77 9.48
N GLN A 534 -21.85 35.68 8.98
CA GLN A 534 -21.53 36.66 7.92
C GLN A 534 -20.35 37.56 8.25
#